data_AF-A0A0C4F954-F1
#
_entry.id   AF-A0A0C4F954-F1
#
_cell.length_a   1.000
_cell.length_b   1.000
_cell.length_c   1.000
_cell.angle_alpha   90.00
_cell.angle_beta   90.00
_cell.angle_gamma   90.00
#
_symmetry.space_group_name_H-M   'P 1'
#
loop_
_entity.id
_entity.type
_entity.pdbx_description
1 polymer ?
#
loop_
_entity_poly.entity_id
_entity_poly.type
_entity_poly.pdbx_seq_one_letter_code
_entity_poly.pdbx_strand_id
1 'polypeptide(L)'
;MASDIPSCGGSNAGQLKENTIIVVLGASGDLAKKKTFPALFGLYFNGFLPAGTRIIGYARTKMEQEEFHKRVSQCIKAPIPAMKKKLEEYLGICSYVDGQYNEDASFQKLEEVIKEKEKDFKGSDRHRIFYMALPPSVFIDVANGLKKNNYSPNGFNRIVVEKPFGMDLPTSRQLMGNLKALWKEEETFRIDHYLGKEMVKNLLVLRFGNVILDASFNKNLISNVQITFKEPFGTEGRGGYFDEFGIIRDVMQNPRTFSAWAVHRGDGKPGYLDDDTVPKGSICPTFAALVLYINSPRYKDVTQGIFKDIARNELVIRVQPGEAVYLKMNAKAPGLAMKLVSTEMDLTYKRRFSDLKIPE
;
A
#
# COMPACT_ATOMS: atom_id res chain seq x y z
N MET A 1 21.42 22.27 3.41
CA MET A 1 21.77 20.85 3.65
C MET A 1 20.48 20.13 4.01
N ALA A 2 20.00 19.23 3.16
CA ALA A 2 18.86 18.39 3.51
C ALA A 2 19.35 17.33 4.50
N SER A 3 18.93 17.43 5.76
CA SER A 3 19.19 16.39 6.76
C SER A 3 18.20 15.26 6.53
N ASP A 4 18.69 14.05 6.30
CA ASP A 4 17.86 12.86 6.19
C ASP A 4 17.02 12.65 7.46
N ILE A 5 15.74 12.38 7.26
CA ILE A 5 14.79 12.14 8.36
C ILE A 5 15.05 10.71 8.88
N PRO A 6 15.29 10.50 10.20
CA PRO A 6 15.69 9.21 10.75
C PRO A 6 14.69 8.06 10.54
N SER A 7 13.41 8.34 10.26
CA SER A 7 12.44 7.27 9.93
C SER A 7 12.52 6.81 8.46
N CYS A 8 13.21 7.56 7.61
CA CYS A 8 13.49 7.24 6.21
C CYS A 8 14.99 7.02 5.94
N GLY A 9 15.86 7.26 6.92
CA GLY A 9 17.30 7.01 6.84
C GLY A 9 17.77 6.13 7.99
N GLY A 10 18.14 4.88 7.69
CA GLY A 10 18.69 4.00 8.72
C GLY A 10 18.81 2.51 8.40
N SER A 11 19.06 2.12 7.15
CA SER A 11 19.90 0.97 6.79
C SER A 11 19.88 0.78 5.27
N ASN A 12 21.05 0.48 4.68
CA ASN A 12 21.16 -0.10 3.33
C ASN A 12 20.42 -1.45 3.18
N ALA A 13 19.65 -1.87 4.18
CA ALA A 13 18.88 -3.10 4.21
C ALA A 13 17.60 -3.04 3.38
N GLY A 14 17.18 -1.86 2.88
CA GLY A 14 15.95 -1.71 2.08
C GLY A 14 16.15 -1.59 0.58
N GLN A 15 17.29 -1.05 0.13
CA GLN A 15 17.51 -0.76 -1.30
C GLN A 15 17.60 -2.04 -2.13
N LEU A 16 17.06 -1.97 -3.35
CA LEU A 16 17.28 -2.98 -4.37
C LEU A 16 18.75 -2.93 -4.76
N LYS A 17 19.41 -4.08 -4.68
CA LYS A 17 20.82 -4.23 -5.05
C LYS A 17 20.92 -4.78 -6.47
N GLU A 18 22.10 -4.67 -7.07
CA GLU A 18 22.39 -5.41 -8.31
C GLU A 18 22.16 -6.91 -8.11
N ASN A 19 22.00 -7.66 -9.21
CA ASN A 19 21.75 -9.11 -9.17
C ASN A 19 20.47 -9.50 -8.41
N THR A 20 19.42 -8.68 -8.52
CA THR A 20 18.11 -8.96 -7.91
C THR A 20 17.15 -9.57 -8.91
N ILE A 21 16.51 -10.68 -8.54
CA ILE A 21 15.37 -11.26 -9.24
C ILE A 21 14.09 -10.97 -8.46
N ILE A 22 13.09 -10.43 -9.14
CA ILE A 22 11.76 -10.20 -8.59
C ILE A 22 10.80 -11.22 -9.20
N VAL A 23 10.32 -12.15 -8.38
CA VAL A 23 9.32 -13.14 -8.77
C VAL A 23 7.94 -12.63 -8.35
N VAL A 24 7.06 -12.40 -9.31
CA VAL A 24 5.67 -11.99 -9.07
C VAL A 24 4.79 -13.24 -9.14
N LEU A 25 4.42 -13.78 -7.98
CA LEU A 25 3.52 -14.92 -7.89
C LEU A 25 2.07 -14.45 -8.01
N GLY A 26 1.28 -15.16 -8.81
CA GLY A 26 -0.06 -14.72 -9.19
C GLY A 26 -0.04 -13.71 -10.33
N ALA A 27 0.98 -13.76 -11.20
CA ALA A 27 1.17 -12.82 -12.30
C ALA A 27 -0.02 -12.74 -13.28
N SER A 28 -0.86 -13.78 -13.37
CA SER A 28 -2.07 -13.78 -14.20
C SER A 28 -3.27 -13.05 -13.56
N GLY A 29 -3.19 -12.70 -12.28
CA GLY A 29 -4.24 -12.08 -11.49
C GLY A 29 -4.39 -10.57 -11.70
N ASP A 30 -5.47 -10.03 -11.14
CA ASP A 30 -5.87 -8.63 -11.32
C ASP A 30 -4.92 -7.62 -10.64
N LEU A 31 -4.44 -7.93 -9.43
CA LEU A 31 -3.52 -7.08 -8.70
C LEU A 31 -2.20 -6.91 -9.45
N ALA A 32 -1.66 -8.01 -9.98
CA ALA A 32 -0.42 -8.01 -10.74
C ALA A 32 -0.52 -7.11 -11.99
N LYS A 33 -1.62 -7.26 -12.74
CA LYS A 33 -1.90 -6.48 -13.95
C LYS A 33 -2.12 -5.00 -13.67
N LYS A 34 -2.99 -4.68 -12.71
CA LYS A 34 -3.44 -3.30 -12.47
C LYS A 34 -2.44 -2.46 -11.67
N LYS A 35 -1.61 -3.09 -10.83
CA LYS A 35 -0.74 -2.38 -9.87
C LYS A 35 0.71 -2.85 -9.92
N THR A 36 1.00 -4.14 -9.76
CA THR A 36 2.38 -4.62 -9.55
C THR A 36 3.29 -4.38 -10.77
N PHE A 37 2.91 -4.85 -11.97
CA PHE A 37 3.73 -4.65 -13.17
C PHE A 37 3.82 -3.17 -13.60
N PRO A 38 2.74 -2.37 -13.55
CA PRO A 38 2.84 -0.93 -13.78
C PRO A 38 3.76 -0.21 -12.78
N ALA A 39 3.75 -0.59 -11.50
CA ALA A 39 4.63 -0.01 -10.49
C ALA A 39 6.10 -0.37 -10.76
N LEU A 40 6.39 -1.63 -11.09
CA LEU A 40 7.74 -2.08 -11.47
C LEU A 40 8.25 -1.37 -12.73
N PHE A 41 7.39 -1.18 -13.74
CA PHE A 41 7.74 -0.37 -14.91
C PHE A 41 8.00 1.09 -14.54
N GLY A 42 7.23 1.67 -13.61
CA GLY A 42 7.48 3.01 -13.08
C GLY A 42 8.87 3.13 -12.43
N LEU A 43 9.28 2.13 -11.66
CA LEU A 43 10.63 2.08 -11.09
C LEU A 43 11.71 1.93 -12.17
N TYR A 44 11.48 1.07 -13.17
CA TYR A 44 12.39 0.89 -14.31
C TYR A 44 12.56 2.19 -15.11
N PHE A 45 11.45 2.84 -15.46
CA PHE A 45 11.43 4.05 -16.28
C PHE A 45 12.22 5.20 -15.64
N ASN A 46 12.11 5.34 -14.32
CA ASN A 46 12.79 6.38 -13.54
C ASN A 46 14.22 5.98 -13.09
N GLY A 47 14.69 4.77 -13.43
CA GLY A 47 16.04 4.33 -13.09
C GLY A 47 16.22 3.91 -11.61
N PHE A 48 15.14 3.62 -10.89
CA PHE A 48 15.19 3.11 -9.52
C PHE A 48 15.37 1.59 -9.45
N LEU A 49 15.19 0.86 -10.55
CA LEU A 49 15.58 -0.54 -10.64
C LEU A 49 17.06 -0.65 -11.06
N PRO A 50 17.89 -1.42 -10.33
CA PRO A 50 19.25 -1.73 -10.75
C PRO A 50 19.29 -2.40 -12.13
N ALA A 51 20.29 -2.09 -12.96
CA ALA A 51 20.39 -2.54 -14.36
C ALA A 51 20.42 -4.08 -14.53
N GLY A 52 20.87 -4.82 -13.50
CA GLY A 52 20.86 -6.28 -13.49
C GLY A 52 19.54 -6.92 -13.08
N THR A 53 18.47 -6.15 -12.83
CA THR A 53 17.21 -6.72 -12.33
C THR A 53 16.54 -7.60 -13.40
N ARG A 54 16.00 -8.75 -12.97
CA ARG A 54 15.15 -9.61 -13.81
C ARG A 54 13.81 -9.83 -13.12
N ILE A 55 12.75 -9.89 -13.91
CA ILE A 55 11.39 -10.05 -13.40
C ILE A 55 10.81 -11.35 -13.94
N ILE A 56 10.24 -12.17 -13.07
CA ILE A 56 9.65 -13.47 -13.42
C ILE A 56 8.20 -13.48 -12.95
N GLY A 57 7.26 -13.57 -13.87
CA GLY A 57 5.86 -13.85 -13.55
C GLY A 57 5.66 -15.34 -13.33
N TYR A 58 4.93 -15.71 -12.27
CA TYR A 58 4.63 -17.11 -11.95
C TYR A 58 3.15 -17.32 -11.65
N ALA A 59 2.46 -18.19 -12.40
CA ALA A 59 1.08 -18.57 -12.09
C ALA A 59 0.66 -19.93 -12.65
N ARG A 60 -0.51 -20.44 -12.19
CA ARG A 60 -1.11 -21.70 -12.66
C ARG A 60 -1.54 -21.67 -14.12
N THR A 61 -1.83 -20.47 -14.65
CA THR A 61 -2.31 -20.29 -16.02
C THR A 61 -1.18 -20.61 -16.99
N LYS A 62 -1.39 -21.59 -17.88
CA LYS A 62 -0.46 -21.82 -19.00
C LYS A 62 -0.58 -20.67 -19.98
N MET A 63 0.51 -19.96 -20.21
CA MET A 63 0.60 -18.90 -21.20
C MET A 63 2.02 -18.85 -21.76
N GLU A 64 2.11 -18.55 -23.06
CA GLU A 64 3.37 -18.34 -23.73
C GLU A 64 3.96 -16.96 -23.38
N GLN A 65 5.27 -16.83 -23.53
CA GLN A 65 6.01 -15.60 -23.22
C GLN A 65 5.46 -14.37 -23.96
N GLU A 66 5.10 -14.53 -25.24
CA GLU A 66 4.51 -13.47 -26.05
C GLU A 66 3.12 -13.02 -25.55
N GLU A 67 2.31 -13.97 -25.08
CA GLU A 67 0.99 -13.66 -24.53
C GLU A 67 1.12 -12.89 -23.22
N PHE A 68 2.07 -13.29 -22.38
CA PHE A 68 2.40 -12.57 -21.15
C PHE A 68 2.85 -11.13 -21.44
N HIS A 69 3.74 -10.92 -22.42
CA HIS A 69 4.18 -9.58 -22.84
C HIS A 69 3.04 -8.72 -23.37
N LYS A 70 2.11 -9.30 -24.13
CA LYS A 70 0.89 -8.59 -24.59
C LYS A 70 0.03 -8.16 -23.40
N ARG A 71 -0.17 -9.02 -22.40
CA ARG A 71 -0.95 -8.68 -21.20
C ARG A 71 -0.30 -7.56 -20.38
N VAL A 72 1.01 -7.62 -20.15
CA VAL A 72 1.74 -6.60 -19.40
C VAL A 72 1.72 -5.25 -20.13
N SER A 73 1.96 -5.25 -21.45
CA SER A 73 1.98 -4.02 -22.25
C SER A 73 0.61 -3.34 -22.32
N GLN A 74 -0.48 -4.09 -22.41
CA GLN A 74 -1.85 -3.54 -22.37
C GLN A 74 -2.18 -2.83 -21.05
N CYS A 75 -1.57 -3.25 -19.95
CA CYS A 75 -1.83 -2.67 -18.63
C CYS A 75 -1.02 -1.38 -18.38
N ILE A 76 0.04 -1.16 -19.14
CA ILE A 76 0.96 -0.03 -18.94
C ILE A 76 0.64 1.08 -19.95
N LYS A 77 0.19 2.23 -19.45
CA LYS A 77 -0.01 3.43 -20.28
C LYS A 77 1.34 4.06 -20.62
N ALA A 78 1.75 3.97 -21.89
CA ALA A 78 2.96 4.61 -22.43
C ALA A 78 2.60 5.73 -23.43
N PRO A 79 2.18 6.91 -22.95
CA PRO A 79 1.71 8.00 -23.81
C PRO A 79 2.81 8.65 -24.67
N ILE A 80 4.08 8.55 -24.24
CA ILE A 80 5.22 9.21 -24.90
C ILE A 80 6.06 8.18 -25.66
N PRO A 81 6.58 8.48 -26.88
CA PRO A 81 7.42 7.54 -27.64
C PRO A 81 8.63 7.01 -26.87
N ALA A 82 9.28 7.84 -26.06
CA ALA A 82 10.39 7.44 -25.19
C ALA A 82 9.97 6.37 -24.15
N MET A 83 8.72 6.43 -23.65
CA MET A 83 8.19 5.41 -22.75
C MET A 83 7.94 4.10 -23.46
N LYS A 84 7.53 4.11 -24.73
CA LYS A 84 7.31 2.89 -25.52
C LYS A 84 8.62 2.13 -25.73
N LYS A 85 9.70 2.83 -26.07
CA LYS A 85 11.03 2.22 -26.20
C LYS A 85 11.49 1.56 -24.88
N LYS A 86 11.37 2.28 -23.76
CA LYS A 86 11.69 1.71 -22.44
C LYS A 86 10.76 0.56 -22.04
N LEU A 87 9.51 0.55 -22.51
CA LEU A 87 8.58 -0.54 -22.28
C LEU A 87 9.03 -1.81 -23.02
N GLU A 88 9.50 -1.71 -24.25
CA GLU A 88 10.06 -2.85 -24.99
C GLU A 88 11.29 -3.44 -24.28
N GLU A 89 12.20 -2.58 -23.81
CA GLU A 89 13.35 -3.00 -22.99
C GLU A 89 12.92 -3.67 -21.68
N TYR A 90 11.89 -3.12 -21.02
CA TYR A 90 11.32 -3.68 -19.80
C TYR A 90 10.67 -5.07 -20.04
N LEU A 91 9.99 -5.26 -21.16
CA LEU A 91 9.44 -6.57 -21.53
C LEU A 91 10.56 -7.59 -21.75
N GLY A 92 11.71 -7.16 -22.31
CA GLY A 92 12.89 -8.02 -22.47
C GLY A 92 13.47 -8.58 -21.17
N ILE A 93 13.33 -7.86 -20.04
CA ILE A 93 13.76 -8.37 -18.72
C ILE A 93 12.67 -9.16 -17.98
N CYS A 94 11.44 -9.20 -18.52
CA CYS A 94 10.31 -9.92 -17.96
C CYS A 94 10.16 -11.29 -18.59
N SER A 95 10.16 -12.35 -17.78
CA SER A 95 9.92 -13.74 -18.18
C SER A 95 8.69 -14.32 -17.46
N TYR A 96 8.14 -15.41 -17.98
CA TYR A 96 6.98 -16.08 -17.39
C TYR A 96 7.22 -17.58 -17.21
N VAL A 97 6.75 -18.12 -16.09
CA VAL A 97 6.80 -19.55 -15.78
C VAL A 97 5.42 -20.01 -15.28
N ASP A 98 4.88 -21.04 -15.90
CA ASP A 98 3.68 -21.72 -15.41
C ASP A 98 4.02 -22.83 -14.40
N GLY A 99 3.22 -22.94 -13.34
CA GLY A 99 3.36 -23.97 -12.32
C GLY A 99 2.28 -23.94 -11.22
N GLN A 100 2.13 -25.06 -10.50
CA GLN A 100 1.21 -25.19 -9.37
C GLN A 100 1.83 -24.66 -8.07
N TYR A 101 0.99 -24.18 -7.17
CA TYR A 101 1.41 -23.58 -5.89
C TYR A 101 1.69 -24.59 -4.78
N ASN A 102 1.37 -25.87 -4.98
CA ASN A 102 1.43 -26.95 -4.00
C ASN A 102 2.35 -28.11 -4.43
N GLU A 103 3.09 -27.98 -5.53
CA GLU A 103 3.93 -29.05 -6.08
C GLU A 103 5.40 -28.65 -6.11
N ASP A 104 6.26 -29.45 -5.48
CA ASP A 104 7.72 -29.21 -5.49
C ASP A 104 8.31 -29.17 -6.90
N ALA A 105 7.83 -30.03 -7.81
CA ALA A 105 8.30 -30.05 -9.21
C ALA A 105 8.07 -28.70 -9.92
N SER A 106 6.96 -28.03 -9.61
CA SER A 106 6.63 -26.71 -10.16
C SER A 106 7.58 -25.62 -9.63
N PHE A 107 8.02 -25.72 -8.37
CA PHE A 107 9.02 -24.80 -7.80
C PHE A 107 10.44 -25.10 -8.30
N GLN A 108 10.76 -26.36 -8.61
CA GLN A 108 12.03 -26.75 -9.22
C GLN A 108 12.15 -26.20 -10.65
N LYS A 109 11.09 -26.26 -11.45
CA LYS A 109 11.03 -25.60 -12.77
C LYS A 109 11.27 -24.08 -12.66
N LEU A 110 10.69 -23.44 -11.64
CA LEU A 110 10.96 -22.03 -11.36
C LEU A 110 12.44 -21.80 -11.00
N GLU A 111 13.06 -22.70 -10.23
CA GLU A 111 14.48 -22.60 -9.86
C GLU A 111 15.41 -22.70 -11.06
N GLU A 112 15.10 -23.57 -12.02
CA GLU A 112 15.87 -23.70 -13.26
C GLU A 112 15.90 -22.39 -14.04
N VAL A 113 14.74 -21.75 -14.20
CA VAL A 113 14.62 -20.46 -14.89
C VAL A 113 15.31 -19.34 -14.10
N ILE A 114 15.17 -19.33 -12.77
CA ILE A 114 15.88 -18.37 -11.91
C ILE A 114 17.39 -18.52 -12.12
N LYS A 115 17.94 -19.74 -12.00
CA LYS A 115 19.37 -20.01 -12.17
C LYS A 115 19.85 -19.67 -13.57
N GLU A 116 19.04 -19.89 -14.60
CA GLU A 116 19.37 -19.48 -15.97
C GLU A 116 19.56 -17.96 -16.06
N LYS A 117 18.65 -17.17 -15.49
CA LYS A 117 18.76 -15.71 -15.47
C LYS A 117 19.89 -15.20 -14.57
N GLU A 118 20.21 -15.94 -13.50
CA GLU A 118 21.32 -15.64 -12.58
C GLU A 118 22.71 -15.88 -13.18
N LYS A 119 22.83 -16.57 -14.33
CA LYS A 119 24.12 -16.73 -15.04
C LYS A 119 24.64 -15.42 -15.62
N ASP A 120 23.74 -14.50 -15.97
CA ASP A 120 24.09 -13.18 -16.51
C ASP A 120 24.65 -12.24 -15.43
N PHE A 121 24.53 -12.62 -14.15
CA PHE A 121 24.88 -11.77 -13.03
C PHE A 121 26.37 -11.82 -12.71
N LYS A 122 26.95 -10.63 -12.47
CA LYS A 122 28.36 -10.48 -12.11
C LYS A 122 28.55 -10.65 -10.61
N GLY A 123 29.53 -11.44 -10.20
CA GLY A 123 29.82 -11.70 -8.78
C GLY A 123 29.01 -12.87 -8.20
N SER A 124 29.11 -13.10 -6.89
CA SER A 124 28.50 -14.24 -6.18
C SER A 124 27.13 -13.95 -5.55
N ASP A 125 26.78 -12.66 -5.42
CA ASP A 125 25.52 -12.25 -4.78
C ASP A 125 24.32 -12.54 -5.70
N ARG A 126 23.28 -13.14 -5.12
CA ARG A 126 22.01 -13.56 -5.73
C ARG A 126 20.87 -13.16 -4.81
N HIS A 127 20.22 -12.05 -5.13
CA HIS A 127 19.14 -11.50 -4.34
C HIS A 127 17.79 -11.86 -4.94
N ARG A 128 16.85 -12.30 -4.11
CA ARG A 128 15.53 -12.78 -4.58
C ARG A 128 14.41 -12.11 -3.79
N ILE A 129 13.41 -11.59 -4.51
CA ILE A 129 12.22 -10.97 -3.93
C ILE A 129 11.00 -11.71 -4.48
N PHE A 130 10.18 -12.24 -3.59
CA PHE A 130 8.98 -13.00 -3.92
C PHE A 130 7.75 -12.16 -3.57
N TYR A 131 7.09 -11.59 -4.59
CA TYR A 131 5.86 -10.82 -4.43
C TYR A 131 4.64 -11.74 -4.53
N MET A 132 3.94 -11.93 -3.42
CA MET A 132 2.78 -12.83 -3.33
C MET A 132 1.48 -12.09 -3.64
N ALA A 133 1.19 -11.91 -4.93
CA ALA A 133 -0.12 -11.44 -5.39
C ALA A 133 -1.11 -12.63 -5.48
N LEU A 134 -1.24 -13.36 -4.38
CA LEU A 134 -2.01 -14.61 -4.28
C LEU A 134 -3.12 -14.50 -3.23
N PRO A 135 -4.13 -15.38 -3.25
CA PRO A 135 -5.08 -15.47 -2.16
C PRO A 135 -4.44 -16.08 -0.89
N PRO A 136 -4.96 -15.77 0.32
CA PRO A 136 -4.40 -16.26 1.59
C PRO A 136 -4.35 -17.78 1.72
N SER A 137 -5.27 -18.50 1.06
CA SER A 137 -5.38 -19.95 1.14
C SER A 137 -4.14 -20.70 0.66
N VAL A 138 -3.37 -20.12 -0.26
CA VAL A 138 -2.15 -20.75 -0.82
C VAL A 138 -0.87 -20.15 -0.25
N PHE A 139 -0.95 -19.19 0.68
CA PHE A 139 0.23 -18.46 1.16
C PHE A 139 1.25 -19.36 1.83
N ILE A 140 0.82 -20.25 2.71
CA ILE A 140 1.73 -21.09 3.50
C ILE A 140 2.39 -22.14 2.60
N ASP A 141 1.64 -22.77 1.70
CA ASP A 141 2.18 -23.77 0.77
C ASP A 141 3.26 -23.16 -0.13
N VAL A 142 3.00 -21.97 -0.65
CA VAL A 142 3.95 -21.23 -1.48
C VAL A 142 5.16 -20.77 -0.67
N ALA A 143 4.97 -20.24 0.53
CA ALA A 143 6.08 -19.83 1.38
C ALA A 143 7.00 -21.00 1.74
N ASN A 144 6.44 -22.19 1.97
CA ASN A 144 7.17 -23.44 2.17
C ASN A 144 7.92 -23.87 0.90
N GLY A 145 7.23 -23.93 -0.24
CA GLY A 145 7.81 -24.34 -1.52
C GLY A 145 8.98 -23.44 -1.95
N LEU A 146 8.83 -22.12 -1.80
CA LEU A 146 9.88 -21.15 -2.07
C LEU A 146 11.06 -21.30 -1.11
N LYS A 147 10.82 -21.49 0.19
CA LYS A 147 11.88 -21.67 1.18
C LYS A 147 12.69 -22.94 0.94
N LYS A 148 12.03 -24.01 0.48
CA LYS A 148 12.65 -25.30 0.20
C LYS A 148 13.43 -25.32 -1.11
N ASN A 149 12.85 -24.80 -2.19
CA ASN A 149 13.38 -25.00 -3.54
C ASN A 149 14.02 -23.75 -4.16
N ASN A 150 13.60 -22.54 -3.76
CA ASN A 150 13.98 -21.28 -4.41
C ASN A 150 14.73 -20.30 -3.51
N TYR A 151 15.16 -20.74 -2.33
CA TYR A 151 15.89 -19.89 -1.41
C TYR A 151 17.35 -19.74 -1.84
N SER A 152 17.80 -18.49 -2.06
CA SER A 152 19.20 -18.21 -2.39
C SER A 152 20.08 -18.31 -1.13
N PRO A 153 21.17 -19.10 -1.15
CA PRO A 153 22.12 -19.13 -0.03
C PRO A 153 23.04 -17.90 0.00
N ASN A 154 23.25 -17.26 -1.15
CA ASN A 154 24.23 -16.17 -1.33
C ASN A 154 23.50 -14.87 -1.62
N GLY A 155 22.95 -14.21 -0.60
CA GLY A 155 22.25 -12.94 -0.74
C GLY A 155 21.04 -12.82 0.17
N PHE A 156 20.28 -11.72 0.06
CA PHE A 156 19.02 -11.61 0.76
C PHE A 156 17.89 -12.28 -0.01
N ASN A 157 16.96 -12.85 0.73
CA ASN A 157 15.67 -13.31 0.22
C ASN A 157 14.58 -12.51 0.94
N ARG A 158 13.61 -11.98 0.19
CA ARG A 158 12.49 -11.24 0.77
C ARG A 158 11.18 -11.79 0.25
N ILE A 159 10.21 -11.89 1.14
CA ILE A 159 8.84 -12.29 0.80
C ILE A 159 7.92 -11.10 1.08
N VAL A 160 7.19 -10.67 0.04
CA VAL A 160 6.24 -9.56 0.11
C VAL A 160 4.83 -10.16 0.10
N VAL A 161 4.09 -9.94 1.17
CA VAL A 161 2.77 -10.53 1.40
C VAL A 161 1.69 -9.45 1.42
N GLU A 162 0.58 -9.74 0.75
CA GLU A 162 -0.60 -8.88 0.68
C GLU A 162 -1.64 -9.25 1.75
N LYS A 163 -2.52 -8.28 2.05
CA LYS A 163 -3.68 -8.51 2.92
C LYS A 163 -4.68 -9.49 2.25
N PRO A 164 -5.52 -10.22 3.02
CA PRO A 164 -5.72 -10.16 4.48
C PRO A 164 -4.76 -11.04 5.30
N PHE A 165 -4.41 -10.56 6.52
CA PHE A 165 -3.55 -11.27 7.48
C PHE A 165 -4.36 -12.02 8.54
N GLY A 166 -5.24 -12.92 8.10
CA GLY A 166 -6.27 -13.55 8.94
C GLY A 166 -7.53 -12.69 9.08
N MET A 167 -8.56 -13.24 9.71
CA MET A 167 -9.87 -12.59 9.89
C MET A 167 -10.13 -12.14 11.34
N ASP A 168 -9.32 -12.64 12.27
CA ASP A 168 -9.39 -12.37 13.69
C ASP A 168 -8.00 -12.61 14.34
N LEU A 169 -7.91 -12.38 15.65
CA LEU A 169 -6.66 -12.55 16.39
C LEU A 169 -6.11 -13.99 16.33
N PRO A 170 -6.92 -15.06 16.55
CA PRO A 170 -6.45 -16.44 16.42
C PRO A 170 -5.90 -16.78 15.03
N THR A 171 -6.66 -16.53 13.97
CA THR A 171 -6.26 -16.84 12.58
C THR A 171 -5.05 -16.03 12.15
N SER A 172 -4.97 -14.76 12.56
CA SER A 172 -3.80 -13.92 12.31
C SER A 172 -2.55 -14.45 13.00
N ARG A 173 -2.66 -14.83 14.29
CA ARG A 173 -1.54 -15.44 15.02
C ARG A 173 -1.08 -16.76 14.42
N GLN A 174 -2.00 -17.58 13.94
CA GLN A 174 -1.67 -18.84 13.27
C GLN A 174 -0.92 -18.58 11.96
N LEU A 175 -1.45 -17.70 11.08
CA LEU A 175 -0.82 -17.35 9.82
C LEU A 175 0.58 -16.76 10.04
N MET A 176 0.71 -15.82 10.99
CA MET A 176 1.98 -15.17 11.30
C MET A 176 2.96 -16.13 11.97
N GLY A 177 2.48 -17.03 12.83
CA GLY A 177 3.31 -18.07 13.46
C GLY A 177 3.91 -19.02 12.44
N ASN A 178 3.09 -19.49 11.49
CA ASN A 178 3.53 -20.36 10.40
C ASN A 178 4.54 -19.65 9.48
N LEU A 179 4.28 -18.39 9.12
CA LEU A 179 5.20 -17.62 8.28
C LEU A 179 6.53 -17.34 8.99
N LYS A 180 6.49 -16.98 10.28
CA LYS A 180 7.68 -16.72 11.11
C LYS A 180 8.55 -17.97 11.33
N ALA A 181 7.96 -19.16 11.30
CA ALA A 181 8.71 -20.41 11.37
C ALA A 181 9.56 -20.67 10.11
N LEU A 182 9.19 -20.08 8.98
CA LEU A 182 9.84 -20.29 7.68
C LEU A 182 10.75 -19.14 7.26
N TRP A 183 10.30 -17.91 7.51
CA TRP A 183 10.94 -16.67 7.07
C TRP A 183 11.24 -15.79 8.27
N LYS A 184 12.42 -15.16 8.28
CA LYS A 184 12.78 -14.22 9.33
C LYS A 184 11.93 -12.96 9.21
N GLU A 185 11.78 -12.23 10.31
CA GLU A 185 11.01 -10.98 10.31
C GLU A 185 11.64 -9.92 9.39
N GLU A 186 12.97 -9.87 9.30
CA GLU A 186 13.72 -8.99 8.38
C GLU A 186 13.55 -9.35 6.90
N GLU A 187 13.13 -10.58 6.60
CA GLU A 187 12.86 -11.08 5.25
C GLU A 187 11.39 -10.86 4.85
N THR A 188 10.51 -10.54 5.81
CA THR A 188 9.06 -10.53 5.61
C THR A 188 8.51 -9.11 5.51
N PHE A 189 7.94 -8.77 4.36
CA PHE A 189 7.39 -7.45 4.05
C PHE A 189 5.87 -7.54 3.89
N ARG A 190 5.14 -7.00 4.87
CA ARG A 190 3.67 -7.00 4.87
C ARG A 190 3.18 -5.70 4.25
N ILE A 191 2.43 -5.80 3.16
CA ILE A 191 1.95 -4.63 2.43
C ILE A 191 0.72 -4.04 3.10
N ASP A 192 0.84 -2.75 3.41
CA ASP A 192 -0.29 -1.84 3.56
C ASP A 192 -0.03 -0.66 2.62
N HIS A 193 -0.77 -0.62 1.50
CA HIS A 193 -0.53 0.34 0.44
C HIS A 193 -0.81 1.80 0.86
N TYR A 194 -1.56 2.05 1.94
CA TYR A 194 -1.75 3.40 2.46
C TYR A 194 -0.46 4.00 3.01
N LEU A 195 0.46 3.17 3.52
CA LEU A 195 1.80 3.61 3.95
C LEU A 195 2.66 4.09 2.79
N GLY A 196 2.34 3.66 1.57
CA GLY A 196 2.97 4.13 0.35
C GLY A 196 2.55 5.54 -0.05
N LYS A 197 1.41 6.04 0.44
CA LYS A 197 0.84 7.33 0.02
C LYS A 197 1.64 8.51 0.55
N GLU A 198 1.84 9.48 -0.31
CA GLU A 198 2.69 10.65 -0.05
C GLU A 198 2.31 11.38 1.25
N MET A 199 1.03 11.67 1.43
CA MET A 199 0.53 12.40 2.59
C MET A 199 0.63 11.60 3.90
N VAL A 200 0.60 10.26 3.82
CA VAL A 200 0.78 9.39 4.99
C VAL A 200 2.25 9.41 5.42
N LYS A 201 3.19 9.35 4.47
CA LYS A 201 4.63 9.53 4.74
C LYS A 201 4.92 10.92 5.32
N ASN A 202 4.26 11.95 4.78
CA ASN A 202 4.44 13.33 5.22
C ASN A 202 3.98 13.58 6.67
N LEU A 203 3.13 12.73 7.25
CA LEU A 203 2.67 12.89 8.64
C LEU A 203 3.83 12.95 9.65
N LEU A 204 4.84 12.09 9.47
CA LEU A 204 6.02 12.07 10.35
C LEU A 204 6.87 13.33 10.18
N VAL A 205 7.02 13.78 8.93
CA VAL A 205 7.78 15.00 8.60
C VAL A 205 7.09 16.24 9.15
N LEU A 206 5.77 16.35 8.96
CA LEU A 206 4.97 17.44 9.50
C LEU A 206 5.09 17.51 11.01
N ARG A 207 4.95 16.37 11.70
CA ARG A 207 5.00 16.32 13.15
C ARG A 207 6.39 16.67 13.69
N PHE A 208 7.42 15.94 13.26
CA PHE A 208 8.75 16.03 13.91
C PHE A 208 9.68 17.05 13.26
N GLY A 209 9.40 17.47 12.03
CA GLY A 209 10.16 18.51 11.33
C GLY A 209 9.73 19.93 11.68
N ASN A 210 8.60 20.12 12.38
CA ASN A 210 8.06 21.44 12.72
C ASN A 210 7.85 21.57 14.23
N VAL A 211 8.66 22.39 14.90
CA VAL A 211 8.60 22.60 16.36
C VAL A 211 7.20 23.02 16.84
N ILE A 212 6.51 23.86 16.06
CA ILE A 212 5.16 24.33 16.39
C ILE A 212 4.15 23.15 16.38
N LEU A 213 4.24 22.26 15.40
CA LEU A 213 3.36 21.10 15.31
C LEU A 213 3.71 20.04 16.35
N ASP A 214 4.99 19.79 16.62
CA ASP A 214 5.41 18.85 17.67
C ASP A 214 4.95 19.31 19.06
N ALA A 215 5.15 20.60 19.39
CA ALA A 215 4.73 21.19 20.66
C ALA A 215 3.21 21.17 20.85
N SER A 216 2.44 21.26 19.75
CA SER A 216 0.97 21.21 19.81
C SER A 216 0.39 19.80 19.84
N PHE A 217 1.19 18.75 19.58
CA PHE A 217 0.71 17.38 19.43
C PHE A 217 0.49 16.64 20.76
N ASN A 218 -0.35 17.21 21.64
CA ASN A 218 -0.67 16.64 22.94
C ASN A 218 -2.10 16.99 23.40
N LYS A 219 -2.58 16.30 24.43
CA LYS A 219 -3.92 16.47 25.03
C LYS A 219 -4.31 17.90 25.44
N ASN A 220 -3.36 18.78 25.73
CA ASN A 220 -3.68 20.13 26.19
C ASN A 220 -4.17 21.02 25.03
N LEU A 221 -3.86 20.64 23.78
CA LEU A 221 -4.15 21.43 22.59
C LEU A 221 -5.01 20.67 21.56
N ILE A 222 -4.99 19.33 21.59
CA ILE A 222 -5.83 18.49 20.73
C ILE A 222 -7.06 18.01 21.50
N SER A 223 -8.24 18.42 21.05
CA SER A 223 -9.50 17.92 21.63
C SER A 223 -9.94 16.56 21.07
N ASN A 224 -9.72 16.30 19.77
CA ASN A 224 -10.02 15.02 19.14
C ASN A 224 -9.23 14.87 17.84
N VAL A 225 -9.06 13.64 17.38
CA VAL A 225 -8.48 13.31 16.07
C VAL A 225 -9.53 12.57 15.28
N GLN A 226 -9.83 13.07 14.09
CA GLN A 226 -10.76 12.43 13.16
C GLN A 226 -9.98 11.91 11.96
N ILE A 227 -10.21 10.66 11.63
CA ILE A 227 -9.65 10.04 10.44
C ILE A 227 -10.84 9.51 9.66
N THR A 228 -10.93 9.92 8.40
CA THR A 228 -12.09 9.67 7.55
C THR A 228 -11.63 9.00 6.27
N PHE A 229 -12.30 7.91 5.90
CA PHE A 229 -12.18 7.29 4.60
C PHE A 229 -13.57 7.27 3.98
N LYS A 230 -13.68 7.74 2.74
CA LYS A 230 -14.95 7.75 2.00
C LYS A 230 -14.71 7.27 0.57
N GLU A 231 -15.62 6.44 0.08
CA GLU A 231 -15.68 6.04 -1.32
C GLU A 231 -17.06 6.42 -1.90
N PRO A 232 -17.12 6.98 -3.12
CA PRO A 232 -18.37 7.36 -3.78
C PRO A 232 -19.04 6.18 -4.52
N PHE A 233 -18.54 4.96 -4.34
CA PHE A 233 -19.03 3.74 -4.99
C PHE A 233 -19.32 2.65 -3.94
N GLY A 234 -20.21 1.71 -4.32
CA GLY A 234 -20.57 0.55 -3.50
C GLY A 234 -19.67 -0.66 -3.80
N THR A 235 -20.20 -1.87 -3.61
CA THR A 235 -19.43 -3.11 -3.81
C THR A 235 -19.21 -3.49 -5.28
N GLU A 236 -19.96 -2.88 -6.22
CA GLU A 236 -19.78 -3.03 -7.68
C GLU A 236 -19.62 -4.51 -8.14
N GLY A 237 -20.52 -5.39 -7.68
CA GLY A 237 -20.52 -6.81 -8.06
C GLY A 237 -19.47 -7.67 -7.31
N ARG A 238 -18.76 -7.09 -6.34
CA ARG A 238 -17.88 -7.81 -5.39
C ARG A 238 -18.53 -7.96 -4.02
N GLY A 239 -19.86 -7.83 -3.94
CA GLY A 239 -20.62 -7.88 -2.70
C GLY A 239 -20.40 -9.17 -1.92
N GLY A 240 -20.39 -10.32 -2.59
CA GLY A 240 -20.17 -11.63 -1.96
C GLY A 240 -18.78 -11.78 -1.32
N TYR A 241 -17.72 -11.31 -1.98
CA TYR A 241 -16.38 -11.30 -1.37
C TYR A 241 -16.31 -10.32 -0.20
N PHE A 242 -16.92 -9.14 -0.34
CA PHE A 242 -16.95 -8.14 0.73
C PHE A 242 -17.76 -8.62 1.96
N ASP A 243 -18.81 -9.42 1.74
CA ASP A 243 -19.68 -9.97 2.79
C ASP A 243 -18.93 -10.79 3.85
N GLU A 244 -17.89 -11.52 3.42
CA GLU A 244 -17.07 -12.35 4.31
C GLU A 244 -16.25 -11.52 5.32
N PHE A 245 -15.87 -10.29 4.93
CA PHE A 245 -14.94 -9.46 5.73
C PHE A 245 -15.64 -8.29 6.41
N GLY A 246 -16.49 -7.57 5.67
CA GLY A 246 -17.09 -6.31 6.05
C GLY A 246 -16.10 -5.17 6.22
N ILE A 247 -16.61 -3.95 6.40
CA ILE A 247 -15.77 -2.74 6.35
C ILE A 247 -14.71 -2.69 7.45
N ILE A 248 -15.03 -3.23 8.63
CA ILE A 248 -14.12 -3.18 9.77
C ILE A 248 -12.83 -3.94 9.44
N ARG A 249 -12.91 -5.09 8.77
CA ARG A 249 -11.72 -5.87 8.41
C ARG A 249 -11.04 -5.36 7.16
N ASP A 250 -11.80 -4.90 6.17
CA ASP A 250 -11.21 -4.48 4.89
C ASP A 250 -10.38 -3.19 5.02
N VAL A 251 -10.86 -2.24 5.81
CA VAL A 251 -10.24 -0.91 5.92
C VAL A 251 -9.79 -0.58 7.35
N MET A 252 -10.63 -0.78 8.37
CA MET A 252 -10.37 -0.22 9.71
C MET A 252 -9.36 -1.00 10.56
N GLN A 253 -9.34 -2.34 10.45
CA GLN A 253 -8.51 -3.23 11.27
C GLN A 253 -7.04 -3.15 10.88
N ASN A 254 -6.74 -2.77 9.64
CA ASN A 254 -5.37 -2.75 9.17
C ASN A 254 -4.59 -1.73 10.02
N PRO A 255 -3.49 -2.14 10.69
CA PRO A 255 -3.02 -1.58 11.96
C PRO A 255 -2.55 -0.11 11.93
N ARG A 256 -2.69 0.59 10.80
CA ARG A 256 -2.27 1.99 10.63
C ARG A 256 -3.31 2.86 9.89
N THR A 257 -4.48 2.31 9.53
CA THR A 257 -5.59 3.05 8.92
C THR A 257 -6.81 3.01 9.85
N PHE A 258 -6.70 3.67 11.00
CA PHE A 258 -7.87 3.86 11.86
C PHE A 258 -8.76 4.92 11.22
N SER A 259 -9.81 4.58 10.48
CA SER A 259 -10.69 5.58 9.85
C SER A 259 -12.16 5.27 10.06
N ALA A 260 -12.98 6.27 10.41
CA ALA A 260 -14.42 6.19 10.25
C ALA A 260 -14.78 6.15 8.76
N TRP A 261 -15.65 5.21 8.37
CA TRP A 261 -16.02 4.96 6.98
C TRP A 261 -17.44 5.43 6.71
N ALA A 262 -17.63 6.18 5.62
CA ALA A 262 -18.95 6.54 5.14
C ALA A 262 -19.11 6.26 3.64
N VAL A 263 -19.93 5.26 3.29
CA VAL A 263 -20.48 5.13 1.94
C VAL A 263 -21.67 6.05 1.83
N HIS A 264 -21.56 7.04 0.97
CA HIS A 264 -22.71 7.84 0.58
C HIS A 264 -23.41 7.13 -0.58
N ARG A 265 -24.73 6.94 -0.48
CA ARG A 265 -25.55 6.58 -1.64
C ARG A 265 -25.39 7.69 -2.68
N GLY A 266 -24.74 7.39 -3.81
CA GLY A 266 -24.95 8.18 -5.00
C GLY A 266 -26.36 7.92 -5.51
N ASP A 267 -27.10 8.98 -5.85
CA ASP A 267 -28.44 8.86 -6.41
C ASP A 267 -28.46 7.87 -7.59
N GLY A 268 -29.33 6.86 -7.52
CA GLY A 268 -29.57 5.90 -8.62
C GLY A 268 -28.71 4.63 -8.64
N LYS A 269 -27.87 4.34 -7.64
CA LYS A 269 -27.11 3.06 -7.55
C LYS A 269 -27.86 1.98 -6.74
N PRO A 270 -27.77 0.68 -7.13
CA PRO A 270 -28.39 -0.41 -6.38
C PRO A 270 -27.85 -0.45 -4.94
N GLY A 271 -28.71 -0.82 -3.99
CA GLY A 271 -28.35 -1.05 -2.60
C GLY A 271 -27.48 -2.29 -2.43
N TYR A 272 -26.89 -2.45 -1.25
CA TYR A 272 -26.01 -3.60 -0.97
C TYR A 272 -26.74 -4.96 -1.11
N LEU A 273 -27.99 -5.04 -0.66
CA LEU A 273 -28.82 -6.24 -0.79
C LEU A 273 -29.41 -6.45 -2.19
N ASP A 274 -29.24 -5.47 -3.09
CA ASP A 274 -29.63 -5.59 -4.50
C ASP A 274 -28.52 -6.20 -5.37
N ASP A 275 -27.35 -6.48 -4.79
CA ASP A 275 -26.24 -7.20 -5.43
C ASP A 275 -26.51 -8.72 -5.36
N ASP A 276 -26.69 -9.36 -6.52
CA ASP A 276 -26.99 -10.80 -6.63
C ASP A 276 -25.91 -11.70 -6.01
N THR A 277 -24.70 -11.19 -5.79
CA THR A 277 -23.61 -11.93 -5.14
C THR A 277 -23.71 -11.94 -3.62
N VAL A 278 -24.58 -11.12 -3.02
CA VAL A 278 -24.73 -10.98 -1.57
C VAL A 278 -25.81 -11.94 -1.04
N PRO A 279 -25.56 -12.69 0.04
CA PRO A 279 -26.59 -13.49 0.68
C PRO A 279 -27.82 -12.66 1.09
N LYS A 280 -29.02 -13.16 0.76
CA LYS A 280 -30.28 -12.49 1.14
C LYS A 280 -30.37 -12.34 2.66
N GLY A 281 -30.57 -11.11 3.12
CA GLY A 281 -30.63 -10.79 4.56
C GLY A 281 -29.28 -10.60 5.23
N SER A 282 -28.19 -10.45 4.47
CA SER A 282 -26.90 -10.08 5.04
C SER A 282 -26.99 -8.82 5.92
N ILE A 283 -26.31 -8.89 7.06
CA ILE A 283 -26.13 -7.78 8.01
C ILE A 283 -24.71 -7.21 7.93
N CYS A 284 -23.97 -7.51 6.86
CA CYS A 284 -22.59 -7.06 6.69
C CYS A 284 -22.51 -5.51 6.70
N PRO A 285 -21.67 -4.91 7.56
CA PRO A 285 -21.57 -3.46 7.65
C PRO A 285 -20.80 -2.90 6.45
N THR A 286 -21.48 -2.05 5.68
CA THR A 286 -20.91 -1.15 4.65
C THR A 286 -20.67 0.26 5.19
N PHE A 287 -20.78 0.46 6.50
CA PHE A 287 -20.47 1.71 7.19
C PHE A 287 -20.04 1.37 8.61
N ALA A 288 -19.02 2.05 9.13
CA ALA A 288 -18.64 1.93 10.52
C ALA A 288 -18.03 3.24 11.04
N ALA A 289 -18.46 3.63 12.24
CA ALA A 289 -17.87 4.70 13.02
C ALA A 289 -17.46 4.13 14.37
N LEU A 290 -16.20 4.31 14.76
CA LEU A 290 -15.65 3.83 16.02
C LEU A 290 -14.95 4.97 16.74
N VAL A 291 -15.09 4.97 18.07
CA VAL A 291 -14.36 5.87 18.96
C VAL A 291 -13.29 5.04 19.67
N LEU A 292 -12.05 5.48 19.58
CA LEU A 292 -10.90 4.81 20.21
C LEU A 292 -10.24 5.76 21.21
N TYR A 293 -9.80 5.19 22.33
CA TYR A 293 -9.09 5.91 23.38
C TYR A 293 -7.68 5.35 23.51
N ILE A 294 -6.67 6.21 23.41
CA ILE A 294 -5.27 5.82 23.63
C ILE A 294 -4.94 6.08 25.11
N ASN A 295 -4.90 5.02 25.91
CA ASN A 295 -4.58 5.14 27.33
C ASN A 295 -3.09 5.42 27.56
N SER A 296 -2.69 6.69 27.45
CA SER A 296 -1.35 7.16 27.77
C SER A 296 -1.40 8.60 28.29
N PRO A 297 -0.38 9.06 29.06
CA PRO A 297 -0.36 10.41 29.60
C PRO A 297 -0.51 11.54 28.56
N ARG A 298 -0.10 11.27 27.30
CA ARG A 298 -0.15 12.21 26.17
C ARG A 298 -1.56 12.40 25.59
N TYR A 299 -2.45 11.42 25.75
CA TYR A 299 -3.77 11.36 25.10
C TYR A 299 -4.95 11.19 26.10
N LYS A 300 -4.69 11.27 27.41
CA LYS A 300 -5.75 11.33 28.43
C LYS A 300 -6.54 12.64 28.30
N ASP A 301 -7.85 12.60 28.48
CA ASP A 301 -8.71 13.78 28.41
C ASP A 301 -8.33 14.81 29.48
N VAL A 302 -8.10 16.06 29.06
CA VAL A 302 -7.91 17.21 29.94
C VAL A 302 -8.72 18.40 29.39
N THR A 303 -9.15 19.24 30.33
CA THR A 303 -10.21 20.26 30.34
C THR A 303 -10.27 21.26 29.17
N GLN A 304 -11.51 21.76 28.97
CA GLN A 304 -11.93 22.76 27.99
C GLN A 304 -11.33 24.15 28.26
N GLY A 305 -11.11 24.91 27.18
CA GLY A 305 -10.58 26.28 27.22
C GLY A 305 -11.52 27.30 27.86
N ILE A 306 -10.99 28.50 28.09
CA ILE A 306 -11.62 29.60 28.86
C ILE A 306 -12.80 30.25 28.10
N PHE A 307 -12.84 30.14 26.76
CA PHE A 307 -13.89 30.72 25.93
C PHE A 307 -14.84 29.64 25.39
N LYS A 308 -16.15 29.83 25.61
CA LYS A 308 -17.19 28.84 25.24
C LYS A 308 -17.58 28.87 23.75
N ASP A 309 -17.43 30.01 23.08
CA ASP A 309 -18.04 30.27 21.75
C ASP A 309 -17.02 30.52 20.61
N ILE A 310 -15.77 30.08 20.75
CA ILE A 310 -14.75 30.23 19.69
C ILE A 310 -14.68 28.95 18.83
N ALA A 311 -14.76 29.12 17.51
CA ALA A 311 -14.54 28.03 16.57
C ALA A 311 -13.15 27.42 16.77
N ARG A 312 -13.08 26.09 16.89
CA ARG A 312 -11.82 25.38 17.12
C ARG A 312 -10.94 25.45 15.89
N ASN A 313 -9.62 25.45 16.10
CA ASN A 313 -8.68 25.28 15.01
C ASN A 313 -8.68 23.80 14.56
N GLU A 314 -8.45 23.57 13.28
CA GLU A 314 -8.43 22.23 12.69
C GLU A 314 -7.25 22.10 11.74
N LEU A 315 -6.32 21.19 12.03
CA LEU A 315 -5.30 20.77 11.08
C LEU A 315 -5.87 19.61 10.26
N VAL A 316 -5.97 19.80 8.94
CA VAL A 316 -6.45 18.79 8.01
C VAL A 316 -5.33 18.33 7.10
N ILE A 317 -5.13 17.01 7.05
CA ILE A 317 -4.24 16.34 6.11
C ILE A 317 -5.12 15.51 5.18
N ARG A 318 -5.33 16.00 3.96
CA ARG A 318 -6.12 15.29 2.95
C ARG A 318 -5.21 14.37 2.15
N VAL A 319 -5.37 13.07 2.36
CA VAL A 319 -4.57 12.04 1.68
C VAL A 319 -4.96 11.88 0.22
N GLN A 320 -6.28 11.85 -0.08
CA GLN A 320 -6.82 11.77 -1.44
C GLN A 320 -8.33 12.10 -1.44
N PRO A 321 -8.90 12.52 -2.59
CA PRO A 321 -8.21 13.07 -3.76
C PRO A 321 -7.69 14.49 -3.49
N GLY A 322 -6.72 14.95 -4.30
CA GLY A 322 -6.19 16.31 -4.23
C GLY A 322 -5.41 16.56 -2.93
N GLU A 323 -4.25 15.94 -2.82
CA GLU A 323 -3.33 15.98 -1.69
C GLU A 323 -3.15 17.41 -1.17
N ALA A 324 -3.44 17.62 0.12
CA ALA A 324 -3.32 18.93 0.75
C ALA A 324 -3.09 18.85 2.25
N VAL A 325 -2.44 19.89 2.78
CA VAL A 325 -2.40 20.20 4.21
C VAL A 325 -2.98 21.59 4.40
N TYR A 326 -3.97 21.75 5.27
CA TYR A 326 -4.46 23.07 5.62
C TYR A 326 -4.79 23.20 7.09
N LEU A 327 -4.59 24.40 7.64
CA LEU A 327 -4.89 24.73 9.03
C LEU A 327 -6.01 25.76 9.07
N LYS A 328 -7.18 25.37 9.59
CA LYS A 328 -8.26 26.30 9.89
C LYS A 328 -7.95 27.06 11.17
N MET A 329 -8.07 28.38 11.10
CA MET A 329 -7.79 29.27 12.22
C MET A 329 -8.70 30.48 12.22
N ASN A 330 -8.73 31.18 13.34
CA ASN A 330 -9.52 32.38 13.50
C ASN A 330 -8.67 33.60 13.15
N ALA A 331 -9.23 34.47 12.31
CA ALA A 331 -8.62 35.75 11.92
C ALA A 331 -9.65 36.87 12.05
N LYS A 332 -9.18 38.12 12.03
CA LYS A 332 -10.07 39.28 11.92
C LYS A 332 -10.60 39.38 10.50
N ALA A 333 -11.91 39.62 10.35
CA ALA A 333 -12.54 39.94 9.09
C ALA A 333 -11.77 41.08 8.38
N PRO A 334 -11.42 40.93 7.10
CA PRO A 334 -10.97 42.05 6.29
C PRO A 334 -12.03 43.16 6.27
N GLY A 335 -11.61 44.42 6.41
CA GLY A 335 -12.51 45.57 6.51
C GLY A 335 -12.40 46.31 7.84
N LEU A 336 -13.32 47.24 8.10
CA LEU A 336 -13.26 48.15 9.26
C LEU A 336 -13.77 47.54 10.57
N ALA A 337 -14.61 46.50 10.49
CA ALA A 337 -15.22 45.87 11.66
C ALA A 337 -14.25 44.92 12.39
N MET A 338 -14.28 44.94 13.73
CA MET A 338 -13.54 44.01 14.59
C MET A 338 -14.34 42.72 14.82
N LYS A 339 -14.60 41.98 13.73
CA LYS A 339 -15.31 40.70 13.76
C LYS A 339 -14.34 39.54 13.53
N LEU A 340 -14.52 38.45 14.27
CA LEU A 340 -13.75 37.21 14.11
C LEU A 340 -14.37 36.33 13.02
N VAL A 341 -13.53 35.75 12.15
CA VAL A 341 -13.94 34.83 11.08
C VAL A 341 -13.00 33.63 11.06
N SER A 342 -13.51 32.46 10.67
CA SER A 342 -12.67 31.31 10.37
C SER A 342 -12.08 31.45 8.97
N THR A 343 -10.78 31.19 8.83
CA THR A 343 -10.05 31.15 7.56
C THR A 343 -9.10 29.95 7.56
N GLU A 344 -8.36 29.73 6.46
CA GLU A 344 -7.45 28.61 6.30
C GLU A 344 -6.09 29.05 5.74
N MET A 345 -5.02 28.44 6.25
CA MET A 345 -3.72 28.43 5.59
C MET A 345 -3.60 27.13 4.80
N ASP A 346 -3.51 27.21 3.48
CA ASP A 346 -3.57 26.04 2.57
C ASP A 346 -2.25 25.74 1.86
N LEU A 347 -1.90 24.46 1.85
CA LEU A 347 -0.90 23.86 0.98
C LEU A 347 -1.56 22.74 0.15
N THR A 348 -2.12 23.10 -1.00
CA THR A 348 -2.56 22.13 -2.01
C THR A 348 -1.40 21.74 -2.94
N TYR A 349 -1.05 20.45 -2.97
CA TYR A 349 0.14 19.95 -3.67
C TYR A 349 0.09 20.23 -5.17
N LYS A 350 -1.05 19.97 -5.81
CA LYS A 350 -1.22 20.20 -7.25
C LYS A 350 -1.00 21.66 -7.66
N ARG A 351 -1.29 22.61 -6.77
CA ARG A 351 -1.08 24.05 -7.01
C ARG A 351 0.37 24.47 -6.72
N ARG A 352 0.98 23.92 -5.67
CA ARG A 352 2.31 24.33 -5.20
C ARG A 352 3.47 23.62 -5.90
N PHE A 353 3.24 22.38 -6.32
CA PHE A 353 4.20 21.46 -6.94
C PHE A 353 3.66 20.95 -8.28
N SER A 354 3.26 21.87 -9.16
CA SER A 354 2.65 21.56 -10.48
C SER A 354 3.49 20.64 -11.35
N ASP A 355 4.82 20.71 -11.19
CA ASP A 355 5.78 20.06 -12.07
C ASP A 355 6.23 18.69 -11.53
N LEU A 356 5.82 18.34 -10.30
CA LEU A 356 6.18 17.08 -9.67
C LEU A 356 5.05 16.07 -9.82
N LYS A 357 5.41 14.87 -10.29
CA LYS A 357 4.50 13.73 -10.33
C LYS A 357 4.57 12.98 -9.00
N ILE A 358 3.46 12.94 -8.28
CA ILE A 358 3.31 12.07 -7.10
C ILE A 358 3.17 10.62 -7.61
N PRO A 359 4.02 9.67 -7.16
CA PRO A 359 3.84 8.26 -7.48
C PRO A 359 2.54 7.73 -6.85
N GLU A 360 1.65 7.14 -7.66
CA GLU A 360 0.37 6.55 -7.21
C GLU A 360 0.49 5.11 -6.70
#